data_AF-A0A6G1YSA1-F1
#
_entry.id   AF-A0A6G1YSA1-F1
#
_cell.length_a   1.000
_cell.length_b   1.000
_cell.length_c   1.000
_cell.angle_alpha   90.00
_cell.angle_beta   90.00
_cell.angle_gamma   90.00
#
_symmetry.space_group_name_H-M   'P 1'
#
loop_
_entity.id
_entity.type
_entity.pdbx_description
1 polymer ?
#
loop_
_entity_poly.entity_id
_entity_poly.type
_entity_poly.pdbx_seq_one_letter_code
_entity_poly.pdbx_strand_id
1 'polypeptide(L)' 'IEEDNDRILGAQILGPHAEEVINIFAIAIRLGLKAGEIKQAIFSYPTNSSDISYML' A
#
# COMPACT_ATOMS: atom_id res chain seq x y z
N ILE A 1 1.03 -10.79 -0.05
CA ILE A 1 0.34 -10.65 -1.36
C ILE A 1 -0.03 -12.06 -1.81
N GLU A 2 -1.18 -12.25 -2.44
CA GLU A 2 -1.58 -13.52 -3.03
C GLU A 2 -0.81 -13.73 -4.35
N GLU A 3 -0.10 -14.86 -4.48
CA GLU A 3 0.86 -15.08 -5.58
C GLU A 3 0.20 -15.17 -6.97
N ASP A 4 -0.99 -15.78 -7.05
CA ASP A 4 -1.63 -16.09 -8.34
C ASP A 4 -2.25 -14.87 -9.02
N ASN A 5 -2.66 -13.85 -8.26
CA ASN A 5 -3.46 -12.74 -8.79
C ASN A 5 -3.03 -11.35 -8.31
N ASP A 6 -1.95 -11.29 -7.53
CA ASP A 6 -1.34 -10.05 -7.03
C ASP A 6 -2.23 -9.25 -6.06
N ARG A 7 -3.21 -9.90 -5.41
CA ARG A 7 -4.12 -9.25 -4.47
C ARG A 7 -3.46 -8.99 -3.12
N ILE A 8 -3.72 -7.82 -2.54
CA ILE A 8 -3.30 -7.50 -1.17
C ILE A 8 -4.24 -8.20 -0.19
N LEU A 9 -3.70 -9.12 0.61
CA LEU A 9 -4.45 -9.86 1.63
C LEU A 9 -4.49 -9.16 2.99
N GLY A 10 -3.51 -8.29 3.25
CA GLY A 10 -3.32 -7.59 4.51
C GLY A 10 -2.04 -6.75 4.46
N ALA A 11 -1.93 -5.82 5.40
CA ALA A 11 -0.75 -4.98 5.56
C ALA A 11 -0.50 -4.75 7.05
N GLN A 12 0.77 -4.63 7.43
CA GLN A 12 1.18 -4.29 8.78
C GLN A 12 2.32 -3.28 8.68
N ILE A 13 2.18 -2.16 9.38
CA ILE A 13 3.11 -1.02 9.29
C ILE A 13 3.57 -0.68 10.70
N LEU A 14 4.87 -0.45 10.83
CA LEU A 14 5.50 0.04 12.05
C LEU A 14 6.37 1.24 11.70
N GLY A 15 6.07 2.40 12.28
CA GLY A 15 6.81 3.62 12.04
C GLY A 15 5.98 4.88 12.31
N PRO A 16 6.57 6.07 12.08
CA PRO A 16 5.85 7.34 12.14
C PRO A 16 4.65 7.35 11.18
N HIS A 17 3.54 7.96 11.60
CA HIS A 17 2.33 8.12 10.79
C HIS A 17 1.73 6.80 10.24
N ALA A 18 2.03 5.66 10.85
CA ALA A 18 1.49 4.36 10.44
C ALA A 18 -0.06 4.36 10.44
N GLU A 19 -0.68 5.11 11.36
CA GLU A 19 -2.12 5.33 11.46
C GLU A 19 -2.74 6.01 10.24
N GLU A 20 -1.96 6.80 9.50
CA GLU A 20 -2.40 7.46 8.27
C GLU A 20 -2.11 6.58 7.05
N VAL A 21 -0.89 6.04 6.95
CA VAL A 21 -0.45 5.24 5.81
C VAL A 21 -1.28 3.95 5.67
N ILE A 22 -1.67 3.33 6.79
CA ILE A 22 -2.46 2.09 6.78
C ILE A 22 -3.81 2.26 6.07
N ASN A 23 -4.38 3.47 6.03
CA ASN A 23 -5.65 3.72 5.35
C ASN A 23 -5.57 3.50 3.83
N ILE A 24 -4.40 3.71 3.23
CA ILE A 24 -4.18 3.45 1.79
C ILE A 24 -4.31 1.95 1.51
N PHE A 25 -3.71 1.11 2.35
CA PHE A 25 -3.86 -0.34 2.27
C PHE A 25 -5.28 -0.80 2.60
N ALA A 26 -5.96 -0.17 3.56
CA ALA A 26 -7.35 -0.48 3.88
C ALA A 26 -8.28 -0.25 2.69
N ILE A 27 -8.13 0.88 1.99
CA ILE A 27 -8.88 1.18 0.76
C ILE A 27 -8.53 0.20 -0.35
N ALA A 28 -7.24 -0.09 -0.55
CA ALA A 28 -6.76 -1.05 -1.54
C ALA A 28 -7.40 -2.43 -1.39
N ILE A 29 -7.37 -2.97 -0.18
CA ILE A 29 -7.95 -4.27 0.16
C ILE A 29 -9.47 -4.24 -0.06
N ARG A 30 -10.15 -3.18 0.40
CA ARG A 30 -11.61 -3.03 0.27
C ARG A 30 -12.05 -2.94 -1.19
N LEU A 31 -11.26 -2.31 -2.05
CA LEU A 31 -11.53 -2.16 -3.48
C LEU A 31 -10.97 -3.31 -4.33
N GLY A 32 -10.22 -4.23 -3.74
CA GLY A 32 -9.62 -5.36 -4.46
C GLY A 32 -8.52 -4.97 -5.45
N LEU A 33 -7.79 -3.87 -5.17
CA LEU A 33 -6.66 -3.44 -6.00
C LEU A 33 -5.51 -4.45 -5.93
N LYS A 34 -4.83 -4.64 -7.06
CA LYS A 34 -3.60 -5.43 -7.14
C LYS A 34 -2.41 -4.62 -6.64
N ALA A 35 -1.41 -5.29 -6.08
CA ALA A 35 -0.20 -4.64 -5.57
C ALA A 35 0.53 -3.86 -6.66
N GLY A 36 0.60 -4.40 -7.88
CA GLY A 36 1.19 -3.74 -9.04
C GLY A 36 0.49 -2.43 -9.44
N GLU A 37 -0.83 -2.33 -9.25
CA GLU A 37 -1.58 -1.09 -9.51
C GLU A 37 -1.21 0.00 -8.50
N ILE A 38 -0.98 -0.36 -7.23
CA ILE A 38 -0.57 0.57 -6.18
C ILE A 38 0.88 0.99 -6.33
N LYS A 39 1.76 0.05 -6.73
CA LYS A 39 3.17 0.34 -6.98
C LYS A 39 3.37 1.40 -8.07
N GLN A 40 2.47 1.47 -9.04
CA GLN A 40 2.45 2.47 -10.13
C GLN A 40 1.84 3.82 -9.73
N ALA A 41 1.18 3.91 -8.57
CA ALA A 41 0.61 5.16 -8.10
C ALA A 41 1.71 6.20 -7.81
N ILE A 42 1.41 7.47 -8.09
CA ILE A 42 2.32 8.58 -7.80
C ILE A 42 2.01 9.08 -6.39
N PHE A 43 2.97 8.91 -5.49
CA PHE A 43 2.94 9.47 -4.15
C PHE A 43 3.73 10.77 -4.08
N SER A 44 3.27 11.73 -3.29
CA SER A 44 3.97 12.99 -3.07
C SER A 44 5.26 12.74 -2.29
N TYR A 45 6.36 13.38 -2.68
CA TYR A 45 7.64 13.32 -1.99
C TYR A 45 8.03 14.70 -1.43
N PRO A 46 8.54 14.81 -0.19
CA PRO A 46 8.80 13.73 0.78
C PRO A 46 7.59 13.46 1.70
N THR A 47 7.09 12.23 1.76
CA THR A 47 6.02 11.80 2.69
C THR A 47 6.17 10.33 3.11
N ASN A 48 5.54 9.91 4.21
CA ASN A 48 5.54 8.47 4.58
C ASN A 48 4.83 7.58 3.54
N SER A 49 3.92 8.14 2.74
CA SER A 49 3.26 7.38 1.67
C SER A 49 4.16 7.16 0.45
N SER A 50 5.23 7.96 0.24
CA SER A 50 6.18 7.69 -0.84
C SER A 50 6.98 6.40 -0.68
N ASP A 51 7.04 5.83 0.53
CA ASP A 51 7.67 4.53 0.78
C ASP A 51 6.82 3.34 0.30
N ILE A 52 5.50 3.53 0.08
CA ILE A 52 4.58 2.45 -0.30
C ILE A 52 5.04 1.74 -1.58
N SER A 53 5.52 2.48 -2.59
CA SER A 53 6.01 1.88 -3.84
C SER A 53 7.24 0.99 -3.65
N TYR A 54 7.99 1.17 -2.56
CA TYR A 54 9.14 0.34 -2.20
C TYR A 54 8.78 -0.83 -1.27
N MET A 55 7.62 -0.78 -0.61
CA MET A 55 7.10 -1.85 0.25
C MET A 55 6.45 -2.99 -0.54
N LEU A 56 6.05 -2.74 -1.80
CA LEU A 56 5.29 -3.63 -2.67
C LEU A 56 6.15 -4.32 -3.74
#